data_AF-A0A7J2HXZ7-F1
#
_entry.id   AF-A0A7J2HXZ7-F1
#
_cell.length_a   1.000
_cell.length_b   1.000
_cell.length_c   1.000
_cell.angle_alpha   90.00
_cell.angle_beta   90.00
_cell.angle_gamma   90.00
#
_symmetry.space_group_name_H-M   'P 1'
#
loop_
_entity.id
_entity.type
_entity.pdbx_description
1 polymer ?
#
loop_
_entity_poly.entity_id
_entity_poly.type
_entity_poly.pdbx_seq_one_letter_code
_entity_poly.pdbx_strand_id
1 'polypeptide(L)'
;MRRLLLLTVALMLLLPTDPLLSRERSSGVIISNSVDLPAAQKLKEFLESQGYGVEIRGPEEFWDLVSGGVNPIFILGGPDAYEGIGEITRQFLTEKEIERLRSWRGFGNFYIRIMNNVEVIILAGNTREETSQIVEAFRDIEILEELFKKRARRRVNPFLQRETPQIVMSYTWQFRGETFHVDVSIPESLIQYYRDRDHNIPHEEWYVLASDPLDDVVISTLVRQLTDLARDAGYTSEESMLEFAIRFVQALPYSQDVATTGFDEYPRFPIETLVDAGGDCEDTSILMATLLMELGYDVVLFLLPGHVAVGVALEDCSGFYIEYEGKKYYYLETTGYGWNIGELPPPLQQYGKPMFTVLHPVYVPVSLPVISKVLVVSIESESGVIVDAVVIVENLGSKEAVVNVSAGFKGAGVLIIHTENSGNFTVLPGEACTISITLKWPEVIKHRWIAIRLLSEGKKVDEIFANF
;
A
#
# COMPACT_ATOMS: atom_id res chain seq x y z
N MET A 1 -18.18 -61.78 -24.30
CA MET A 1 -18.13 -60.32 -24.57
C MET A 1 -18.54 -59.57 -23.31
N ARG A 2 -18.06 -58.33 -23.15
CA ARG A 2 -18.47 -57.24 -22.21
C ARG A 2 -19.98 -57.27 -21.88
N ARG A 3 -20.55 -56.75 -20.78
CA ARG A 3 -20.16 -56.01 -19.53
C ARG A 3 -21.40 -56.16 -18.59
N LEU A 4 -21.43 -55.90 -17.29
CA LEU A 4 -20.49 -55.48 -16.23
C LEU A 4 -21.06 -56.03 -14.88
N LEU A 5 -20.27 -56.21 -13.82
CA LEU A 5 -20.79 -56.54 -12.48
C LEU A 5 -20.86 -55.26 -11.61
N LEU A 6 -22.05 -54.86 -11.19
CA LEU A 6 -22.18 -53.87 -10.10
C LEU A 6 -21.91 -54.59 -8.77
N LEU A 7 -20.85 -54.18 -8.07
CA LEU A 7 -20.72 -54.39 -6.64
C LEU A 7 -20.40 -53.05 -5.98
N THR A 8 -21.36 -52.53 -5.22
CA THR A 8 -21.21 -51.29 -4.46
C THR A 8 -20.25 -51.49 -3.30
N VAL A 9 -19.00 -51.06 -3.46
CA VAL A 9 -18.05 -50.92 -2.34
C VAL A 9 -18.26 -49.54 -1.73
N ALA A 10 -18.81 -49.51 -0.52
CA ALA A 10 -18.90 -48.30 0.28
C ALA A 10 -17.50 -47.94 0.82
N LEU A 11 -16.80 -47.06 0.10
CA LEU A 11 -15.55 -46.49 0.59
C LEU A 11 -15.87 -45.27 1.48
N MET A 12 -15.88 -45.48 2.80
CA MET A 12 -15.84 -44.37 3.76
C MET A 12 -14.50 -43.64 3.62
N LEU A 13 -14.48 -42.58 2.81
CA LEU A 13 -13.45 -41.57 2.89
C LEU A 13 -13.69 -40.73 4.14
N LEU A 14 -13.05 -41.13 5.24
CA LEU A 14 -12.81 -40.28 6.40
C LEU A 14 -11.86 -39.16 5.98
N LEU A 15 -12.42 -38.11 5.39
CA LEU A 15 -11.76 -36.80 5.37
C LEU A 15 -11.63 -36.33 6.83
N PRO A 16 -10.50 -35.73 7.24
CA PRO A 16 -10.44 -35.00 8.49
C PRO A 16 -11.39 -33.81 8.36
N THR A 17 -12.56 -33.90 9.01
CA THR A 17 -13.37 -32.71 9.28
C THR A 17 -12.68 -31.95 10.40
N ASP A 18 -11.75 -31.05 10.06
CA ASP A 18 -11.15 -30.13 11.03
C ASP A 18 -12.27 -29.29 11.66
N PRO A 19 -12.63 -29.51 12.94
CA PRO A 19 -13.82 -28.91 13.54
C PRO A 19 -13.43 -27.65 14.30
N LEU A 20 -12.59 -26.80 13.68
CA LEU A 20 -11.97 -25.64 14.34
C LEU A 20 -11.63 -24.49 13.37
N LEU A 21 -12.58 -24.17 12.49
CA LEU A 21 -12.68 -22.87 11.83
C LEU A 21 -14.14 -22.48 11.67
N SER A 22 -14.83 -22.34 12.81
CA SER A 22 -15.99 -21.46 12.85
C SER A 22 -15.49 -20.06 12.47
N ARG A 23 -15.73 -19.64 11.23
CA ARG A 23 -15.65 -18.22 10.88
C ARG A 23 -16.51 -17.48 11.90
N GLU A 24 -15.89 -16.68 12.76
CA GLU A 24 -16.60 -15.59 13.40
C GLU A 24 -17.21 -14.79 12.24
N ARG A 25 -18.54 -14.79 12.15
CA ARG A 25 -19.22 -14.04 11.10
C ARG A 25 -19.03 -12.57 11.46
N SER A 26 -18.26 -11.85 10.64
CA SER A 26 -18.08 -10.40 10.79
C SER A 26 -19.43 -9.75 11.05
N SER A 27 -19.53 -9.01 12.15
CA SER A 27 -20.78 -8.43 12.61
C SER A 27 -20.75 -6.92 12.59
N GLY A 28 -21.89 -6.33 12.20
CA GLY A 28 -22.08 -4.88 12.14
C GLY A 28 -23.39 -4.47 12.80
N VAL A 29 -23.58 -3.18 13.03
CA VAL A 29 -24.80 -2.63 13.65
C VAL A 29 -25.41 -1.56 12.77
N ILE A 30 -26.74 -1.55 12.68
CA ILE A 30 -27.53 -0.53 11.99
C ILE A 30 -28.23 0.33 13.05
N ILE A 31 -27.86 1.60 13.12
CA ILE A 31 -28.51 2.62 13.93
C ILE A 31 -29.66 3.21 13.13
N SER A 32 -30.87 3.08 13.65
CA SER A 32 -32.09 3.58 13.02
C SER A 32 -33.10 4.04 14.06
N ASN A 33 -33.85 5.09 13.73
CA ASN A 33 -35.03 5.50 14.48
C ASN A 33 -36.23 4.57 14.17
N SER A 34 -37.36 4.80 14.86
CA SER A 34 -38.61 4.06 14.65
C SER A 34 -39.25 4.23 13.26
N VAL A 35 -38.87 5.29 12.54
CA VAL A 35 -39.48 5.76 11.29
C VAL A 35 -38.82 5.11 10.07
N ASP A 36 -37.50 5.03 10.07
CA ASP A 36 -36.66 4.47 9.00
C ASP A 36 -36.41 2.96 9.19
N LEU A 37 -37.02 2.35 10.23
CA LEU A 37 -36.99 0.92 10.53
C LEU A 37 -37.31 0.00 9.33
N PRO A 38 -38.24 0.31 8.40
CA PRO A 38 -38.44 -0.51 7.20
C PRO A 38 -37.23 -0.54 6.26
N ALA A 39 -36.49 0.58 6.15
CA ALA A 39 -35.23 0.62 5.41
C ALA A 39 -34.11 -0.10 6.16
N ALA A 40 -34.08 -0.01 7.50
CA ALA A 40 -33.16 -0.78 8.35
C ALA A 40 -33.36 -2.29 8.19
N GLN A 41 -34.60 -2.75 8.09
CA GLN A 41 -34.95 -4.15 7.83
C GLN A 41 -34.47 -4.60 6.45
N LYS A 42 -34.72 -3.82 5.37
CA LYS A 42 -34.18 -4.12 4.03
C LYS A 42 -32.65 -4.24 4.02
N LEU A 43 -31.95 -3.30 4.65
CA LEU A 43 -30.48 -3.32 4.74
C LEU A 43 -30.00 -4.55 5.52
N LYS A 44 -30.64 -4.85 6.65
CA LYS A 44 -30.35 -6.05 7.45
C LYS A 44 -30.53 -7.34 6.65
N GLU A 45 -31.69 -7.53 6.00
CA GLU A 45 -31.98 -8.71 5.19
C GLU A 45 -30.94 -8.89 4.06
N PHE A 46 -30.53 -7.79 3.43
CA PHE A 46 -29.48 -7.83 2.43
C PHE A 46 -28.11 -8.24 3.01
N LEU A 47 -27.66 -7.63 4.10
CA LEU A 47 -26.38 -7.96 4.73
C LEU A 47 -26.37 -9.41 5.26
N GLU A 48 -27.47 -9.87 5.84
CA GLU A 48 -27.66 -11.27 6.24
C GLU A 48 -27.66 -12.23 5.03
N SER A 49 -28.21 -11.83 3.88
CA SER A 49 -28.15 -12.63 2.63
C SER A 49 -26.73 -12.80 2.10
N GLN A 50 -25.83 -11.85 2.37
CA GLN A 50 -24.40 -11.93 2.06
C GLN A 50 -23.59 -12.67 3.15
N GLY A 51 -24.24 -13.11 4.22
CA GLY A 51 -23.64 -13.92 5.30
C GLY A 51 -23.08 -13.12 6.48
N TYR A 52 -23.27 -11.80 6.52
CA TYR A 52 -22.86 -10.95 7.63
C TYR A 52 -23.91 -10.98 8.77
N GLY A 53 -23.47 -10.96 10.02
CA GLY A 53 -24.38 -10.88 11.16
C GLY A 53 -24.67 -9.43 11.50
N VAL A 54 -25.90 -8.92 11.32
CA VAL A 54 -26.20 -7.53 11.66
C VAL A 54 -27.43 -7.36 12.54
N GLU A 55 -27.33 -6.41 13.46
CA GLU A 55 -28.39 -6.08 14.41
C GLU A 55 -28.80 -4.62 14.28
N ILE A 56 -30.08 -4.34 14.52
CA ILE A 56 -30.61 -2.96 14.54
C ILE A 56 -30.60 -2.47 16.00
N ARG A 57 -30.20 -1.22 16.22
CA ARG A 57 -30.11 -0.56 17.53
C ARG A 57 -30.62 0.88 17.50
N GLY A 58 -30.96 1.38 18.68
CA GLY A 58 -31.33 2.78 18.89
C GLY A 58 -30.12 3.72 18.85
N PRO A 59 -30.31 5.01 18.51
CA PRO A 59 -29.24 6.02 18.49
C PRO A 59 -28.57 6.26 19.85
N GLU A 60 -29.24 5.95 20.96
CA GLU A 60 -28.70 6.05 22.32
C GLU A 60 -27.49 5.13 22.56
N GLU A 61 -27.40 3.99 21.86
CA GLU A 61 -26.27 3.04 21.97
C GLU A 61 -25.05 3.44 21.13
N PHE A 62 -25.17 4.45 20.24
CA PHE A 62 -24.15 4.75 19.23
C PHE A 62 -22.74 5.00 19.81
N TRP A 63 -22.64 5.80 20.87
CA TRP A 63 -21.35 6.17 21.47
C TRP A 63 -20.69 5.01 22.20
N ASP A 64 -21.48 4.12 22.80
CA ASP A 64 -20.99 2.90 23.44
C ASP A 64 -20.49 1.90 22.38
N LEU A 65 -21.17 1.79 21.24
CA LEU A 65 -20.78 0.93 20.12
C LEU A 65 -19.46 1.38 19.47
N VAL A 66 -19.28 2.70 19.24
CA VAL A 66 -18.00 3.23 18.74
C VAL A 66 -16.88 3.02 19.77
N SER A 67 -17.15 3.28 21.05
CA SER A 67 -16.17 3.09 22.13
C SER A 67 -15.81 1.61 22.33
N GLY A 68 -16.74 0.70 22.03
CA GLY A 68 -16.53 -0.76 22.02
C GLY A 68 -15.84 -1.28 20.76
N GLY A 69 -15.54 -0.44 19.76
CA GLY A 69 -14.87 -0.85 18.52
C GLY A 69 -15.74 -1.69 17.58
N VAL A 70 -17.07 -1.61 17.68
CA VAL A 70 -17.99 -2.33 16.79
C VAL A 70 -17.85 -1.77 15.37
N ASN A 71 -17.56 -2.62 14.38
CA ASN A 71 -17.26 -2.20 13.01
C ASN A 71 -17.78 -3.22 11.98
N PRO A 72 -18.52 -2.81 10.93
CA PRO A 72 -18.96 -1.45 10.62
C PRO A 72 -20.23 -1.01 11.39
N ILE A 73 -20.45 0.30 11.53
CA ILE A 73 -21.70 0.89 12.01
C ILE A 73 -22.39 1.63 10.87
N PHE A 74 -23.63 1.25 10.55
CA PHE A 74 -24.48 1.96 9.60
C PHE A 74 -25.40 2.94 10.35
N ILE A 75 -25.65 4.12 9.79
CA ILE A 75 -26.63 5.09 10.28
C ILE A 75 -27.62 5.37 9.16
N LEU A 76 -28.91 5.18 9.43
CA LEU A 76 -29.98 5.48 8.47
C LEU A 76 -30.69 6.79 8.84
N GLY A 77 -30.57 7.78 7.96
CA GLY A 77 -31.23 9.08 8.09
C GLY A 77 -30.28 10.26 7.89
N GLY A 78 -30.84 11.37 7.40
CA GLY A 78 -30.10 12.61 7.15
C GLY A 78 -29.92 13.52 8.38
N PRO A 79 -29.33 14.72 8.20
CA PRO A 79 -29.01 15.66 9.29
C PRO A 79 -30.22 16.19 10.08
N ASP A 80 -31.44 16.04 9.53
CA ASP A 80 -32.71 16.43 10.15
C ASP A 80 -33.57 15.23 10.58
N ALA A 81 -33.02 14.01 10.57
CA ALA A 81 -33.71 12.82 11.04
C ALA A 81 -34.01 12.87 12.54
N TYR A 82 -35.20 12.39 12.90
CA TYR A 82 -35.74 12.44 14.26
C TYR A 82 -35.06 11.44 15.22
N GLU A 83 -35.46 11.49 16.49
CA GLU A 83 -35.05 10.56 17.55
C GLU A 83 -33.52 10.56 17.83
N GLY A 84 -32.81 11.64 17.48
CA GLY A 84 -31.37 11.80 17.72
C GLY A 84 -30.47 11.40 16.55
N ILE A 85 -31.00 10.72 15.53
CA ILE A 85 -30.23 10.33 14.33
C ILE A 85 -29.61 11.54 13.64
N GLY A 86 -30.36 12.64 13.48
CA GLY A 86 -29.85 13.87 12.87
C GLY A 86 -28.78 14.57 13.72
N GLU A 87 -28.77 14.40 15.04
CA GLU A 87 -27.71 14.92 15.93
C GLU A 87 -26.40 14.15 15.79
N ILE A 88 -26.48 12.82 15.65
CA ILE A 88 -25.31 11.98 15.38
C ILE A 88 -24.78 12.28 13.96
N THR A 89 -25.66 12.21 12.96
CA THR A 89 -25.32 12.38 11.54
C THR A 89 -24.59 13.70 11.25
N ARG A 90 -25.00 14.80 11.88
CA ARG A 90 -24.37 16.12 11.71
C ARG A 90 -22.92 16.21 12.24
N GLN A 91 -22.44 15.25 13.03
CA GLN A 91 -21.04 15.23 13.49
C GLN A 91 -20.06 14.67 12.45
N PHE A 92 -20.58 13.98 11.43
CA PHE A 92 -19.80 13.27 10.41
C PHE A 92 -19.86 13.91 9.02
N LEU A 93 -20.78 14.85 8.83
CA LEU A 93 -21.01 15.54 7.57
C LEU A 93 -20.52 16.99 7.66
N THR A 94 -19.88 17.45 6.59
CA THR A 94 -19.51 18.86 6.44
C THR A 94 -20.75 19.75 6.23
N GLU A 95 -20.61 21.06 6.47
CA GLU A 95 -21.69 22.03 6.23
C GLU A 95 -22.22 21.96 4.79
N LYS A 96 -21.32 21.76 3.80
CA LYS A 96 -21.68 21.57 2.39
C LYS A 96 -22.52 20.31 2.15
N GLU A 97 -22.18 19.20 2.80
CA GLU A 97 -22.91 17.93 2.66
C GLU A 97 -24.30 18.01 3.31
N ILE A 98 -24.37 18.63 4.49
CA ILE A 98 -25.63 18.96 5.16
C ILE A 98 -26.50 19.87 4.29
N GLU A 99 -25.91 20.90 3.66
CA GLU A 99 -26.63 21.79 2.73
C GLU A 99 -27.14 21.04 1.50
N ARG A 100 -26.33 20.18 0.87
CA ARG A 100 -26.73 19.35 -0.28
C ARG A 100 -27.94 18.47 0.08
N LEU A 101 -27.83 17.68 1.16
CA LEU A 101 -28.91 16.81 1.65
C LEU A 101 -30.20 17.57 2.01
N ARG A 102 -30.11 18.84 2.42
CA ARG A 102 -31.28 19.67 2.77
C ARG A 102 -31.92 20.39 1.59
N SER A 103 -31.12 20.83 0.61
CA SER A 103 -31.56 21.78 -0.42
C SER A 103 -31.82 21.13 -1.78
N TRP A 104 -31.23 19.97 -2.06
CA TRP A 104 -31.39 19.28 -3.35
C TRP A 104 -32.49 18.23 -3.20
N ARG A 105 -33.56 18.35 -3.99
CA ARG A 105 -34.67 17.38 -4.01
C ARG A 105 -34.30 16.16 -4.84
N GLY A 106 -34.75 14.97 -4.43
CA GLY A 106 -34.37 13.73 -5.11
C GLY A 106 -32.88 13.40 -4.95
N PHE A 107 -32.20 14.01 -3.97
CA PHE A 107 -30.79 13.79 -3.70
C PHE A 107 -30.63 13.03 -2.39
N GLY A 108 -30.03 11.86 -2.49
CA GLY A 108 -29.38 11.20 -1.37
C GLY A 108 -27.98 10.76 -1.75
N ASN A 109 -27.20 10.43 -0.74
CA ASN A 109 -25.89 9.82 -0.90
C ASN A 109 -25.53 8.97 0.31
N PHE A 110 -24.43 8.21 0.19
CA PHE A 110 -23.79 7.55 1.30
C PHE A 110 -22.51 8.29 1.71
N TYR A 111 -22.11 8.17 2.97
CA TYR A 111 -20.88 8.76 3.49
C TYR A 111 -20.17 7.76 4.36
N ILE A 112 -18.90 7.47 4.05
CA ILE A 112 -18.06 6.62 4.87
C ILE A 112 -17.05 7.52 5.59
N ARG A 113 -17.02 7.40 6.92
CA ARG A 113 -16.18 8.18 7.84
C ARG A 113 -15.52 7.25 8.85
N ILE A 114 -14.42 7.70 9.44
CA ILE A 114 -13.68 6.95 10.46
C ILE A 114 -13.66 7.74 11.75
N MET A 115 -13.98 7.08 12.86
CA MET A 115 -13.84 7.62 14.21
C MET A 115 -13.39 6.50 15.14
N ASN A 116 -12.28 6.69 15.86
CA ASN A 116 -11.69 5.66 16.73
C ASN A 116 -11.50 4.29 16.02
N ASN A 117 -11.08 4.32 14.76
CA ASN A 117 -10.91 3.17 13.84
C ASN A 117 -12.20 2.39 13.50
N VAL A 118 -13.37 2.90 13.92
CA VAL A 118 -14.69 2.45 13.48
C VAL A 118 -15.10 3.20 12.21
N GLU A 119 -15.48 2.45 11.19
CA GLU A 119 -16.10 2.93 9.96
C GLU A 119 -17.60 3.15 10.21
N VAL A 120 -18.00 4.40 10.08
CA VAL A 120 -19.38 4.87 10.19
C VAL A 120 -19.90 5.15 8.78
N ILE A 121 -20.89 4.36 8.34
CA ILE A 121 -21.51 4.44 7.02
C ILE A 121 -22.88 5.11 7.19
N ILE A 122 -23.03 6.34 6.71
CA ILE A 122 -24.28 7.08 6.75
C ILE A 122 -24.99 6.88 5.42
N LEU A 123 -26.27 6.50 5.44
CA LEU A 123 -27.13 6.41 4.26
C LEU A 123 -28.27 7.43 4.44
N ALA A 124 -28.30 8.47 3.61
CA ALA A 124 -29.17 9.62 3.80
C ALA A 124 -29.72 10.21 2.50
N GLY A 125 -31.01 10.53 2.47
CA GLY A 125 -31.66 11.38 1.45
C GLY A 125 -32.26 12.66 2.05
N ASN A 126 -32.81 13.54 1.20
CA ASN A 126 -33.66 14.66 1.65
C ASN A 126 -34.96 14.14 2.28
N THR A 127 -35.47 13.02 1.73
CA THR A 127 -36.71 12.36 2.15
C THR A 127 -36.48 10.91 2.60
N ARG A 128 -37.52 10.29 3.18
CA ARG A 128 -37.49 8.88 3.62
C ARG A 128 -37.46 7.93 2.43
N GLU A 129 -38.20 8.29 1.39
CA GLU A 129 -38.26 7.60 0.11
C GLU A 129 -36.87 7.58 -0.55
N GLU A 130 -36.20 8.74 -0.61
CA GLU A 130 -34.81 8.85 -1.08
C GLU A 130 -33.83 8.08 -0.19
N THR A 131 -34.00 8.10 1.13
CA THR A 131 -33.17 7.32 2.06
C THR A 131 -33.31 5.81 1.78
N SER A 132 -34.52 5.31 1.50
CA SER A 132 -34.72 3.92 1.05
C SER A 132 -34.12 3.64 -0.34
N GLN A 133 -34.06 4.62 -1.24
CA GLN A 133 -33.42 4.47 -2.55
C GLN A 133 -31.90 4.37 -2.41
N ILE A 134 -31.29 5.14 -1.52
CA ILE A 134 -29.85 5.02 -1.21
C ILE A 134 -29.51 3.69 -0.56
N VAL A 135 -30.36 3.18 0.35
CA VAL A 135 -30.21 1.82 0.90
C VAL A 135 -30.26 0.76 -0.21
N GLU A 136 -31.04 0.97 -1.27
CA GLU A 136 -31.09 0.05 -2.41
C GLU A 136 -29.87 0.21 -3.34
N ALA A 137 -29.47 1.43 -3.69
CA ALA A 137 -28.30 1.70 -4.54
C ALA A 137 -26.96 1.27 -3.90
N PHE A 138 -26.83 1.43 -2.57
CA PHE A 138 -25.63 1.03 -1.82
C PHE A 138 -25.30 -0.48 -1.97
N ARG A 139 -26.30 -1.30 -2.28
CA ARG A 139 -26.16 -2.76 -2.45
C ARG A 139 -25.30 -3.11 -3.66
N ASP A 140 -25.30 -2.24 -4.67
CA ASP A 140 -24.67 -2.47 -5.96
C ASP A 140 -23.20 -1.96 -6.01
N ILE A 141 -22.70 -1.36 -4.93
CA ILE A 141 -21.38 -0.70 -4.87
C ILE A 141 -20.21 -1.68 -4.62
N GLU A 142 -20.50 -2.98 -4.40
CA GLU A 142 -19.52 -4.08 -4.20
C GLU A 142 -18.45 -3.85 -3.09
N ILE A 143 -18.66 -2.89 -2.20
CA ILE A 143 -17.73 -2.56 -1.08
C ILE A 143 -17.94 -3.39 0.19
N LEU A 144 -18.99 -4.21 0.28
CA LEU A 144 -19.29 -4.97 1.51
C LEU A 144 -18.16 -5.89 1.96
N GLU A 145 -17.47 -6.52 1.00
CA GLU A 145 -16.31 -7.36 1.30
C GLU A 145 -15.22 -6.58 2.05
N GLU A 146 -15.02 -5.31 1.69
CA GLU A 146 -13.97 -4.46 2.25
C GLU A 146 -14.37 -3.95 3.65
N LEU A 147 -15.61 -3.47 3.80
CA LEU A 147 -16.17 -2.97 5.08
C LEU A 147 -16.23 -4.03 6.20
N PHE A 148 -16.41 -5.31 5.84
CA PHE A 148 -16.56 -6.39 6.83
C PHE A 148 -15.32 -7.29 6.98
N LYS A 149 -14.24 -7.12 6.20
CA LYS A 149 -13.03 -7.95 6.26
C LYS A 149 -11.77 -7.15 6.64
N LYS A 150 -11.74 -6.59 7.85
CA LYS A 150 -10.55 -5.85 8.35
C LYS A 150 -9.31 -6.69 8.64
N ARG A 151 -9.39 -8.02 8.75
CA ARG A 151 -8.26 -8.88 9.18
C ARG A 151 -8.19 -10.20 8.38
N ALA A 152 -6.96 -10.65 8.14
CA ALA A 152 -6.60 -11.89 7.43
C ALA A 152 -6.74 -11.93 5.89
N ARG A 153 -6.65 -10.80 5.18
CA ARG A 153 -6.04 -10.86 3.83
C ARG A 153 -4.55 -11.17 3.98
N ARG A 154 -4.03 -12.10 3.18
CA ARG A 154 -2.59 -12.17 2.90
C ARG A 154 -2.27 -10.83 2.24
N ARG A 155 -1.43 -9.99 2.87
CA ARG A 155 -1.11 -8.66 2.32
C ARG A 155 -0.60 -8.85 0.88
N VAL A 156 -1.27 -8.22 -0.07
CA VAL A 156 -0.85 -8.19 -1.47
C VAL A 156 -0.41 -6.77 -1.74
N ASN A 157 0.78 -6.60 -2.30
CA ASN A 157 1.28 -5.29 -2.68
C ASN A 157 0.28 -4.61 -3.65
N PRO A 158 -0.27 -3.43 -3.31
CA PRO A 158 -1.35 -2.81 -4.08
C PRO A 158 -0.89 -2.35 -5.47
N PHE A 159 0.39 -2.03 -5.66
CA PHE A 159 0.94 -1.63 -6.95
C PHE A 159 0.96 -2.76 -7.98
N LEU A 160 0.80 -4.01 -7.53
CA LEU A 160 0.61 -5.18 -8.41
C LEU A 160 -0.86 -5.40 -8.79
N GLN A 161 -1.81 -4.79 -8.07
CA GLN A 161 -3.24 -4.86 -8.36
C GLN A 161 -3.73 -3.69 -9.20
N ARG A 162 -3.02 -2.54 -9.17
CA ARG A 162 -3.29 -1.40 -10.04
C ARG A 162 -3.05 -1.80 -11.51
N GLU A 163 -4.07 -1.61 -12.36
CA GLU A 163 -3.94 -1.77 -13.81
C GLU A 163 -3.09 -0.64 -14.41
N THR A 164 -1.78 -0.71 -14.18
CA THR A 164 -0.80 0.32 -14.61
C THR A 164 0.21 -0.26 -15.60
N PRO A 165 0.72 0.56 -16.55
CA PRO A 165 1.79 0.17 -17.44
C PRO A 165 2.99 -0.41 -16.68
N GLN A 166 3.69 -1.34 -17.32
CA GLN A 166 4.94 -1.88 -16.81
C GLN A 166 6.10 -1.23 -17.58
N ILE A 167 7.06 -0.68 -16.84
CA ILE A 167 8.35 -0.28 -17.36
C ILE A 167 9.22 -1.55 -17.38
N VAL A 168 9.84 -1.84 -18.53
CA VAL A 168 10.77 -2.97 -18.66
C VAL A 168 12.19 -2.42 -18.78
N MET A 169 13.01 -2.72 -17.79
CA MET A 169 14.42 -2.33 -17.73
C MET A 169 15.30 -3.51 -18.12
N SER A 170 16.15 -3.33 -19.13
CA SER A 170 17.05 -4.37 -19.64
C SER A 170 18.50 -4.10 -19.19
N TYR A 171 19.09 -5.03 -18.44
CA TYR A 171 20.48 -4.94 -17.98
C TYR A 171 21.37 -5.93 -18.71
N THR A 172 22.66 -5.61 -18.79
CA THR A 172 23.67 -6.48 -19.38
C THR A 172 24.97 -6.34 -18.61
N TRP A 173 25.55 -7.46 -18.16
CA TRP A 173 26.80 -7.47 -17.41
C TRP A 173 27.68 -8.66 -17.83
N GLN A 174 28.95 -8.61 -17.43
CA GLN A 174 29.84 -9.76 -17.55
C GLN A 174 29.83 -10.56 -16.25
N PHE A 175 30.05 -11.86 -16.33
CA PHE A 175 30.44 -12.68 -15.19
C PHE A 175 31.37 -13.79 -15.67
N ARG A 176 32.58 -13.87 -15.09
CA ARG A 176 33.61 -14.89 -15.37
C ARG A 176 33.93 -15.13 -16.87
N GLY A 177 33.71 -14.13 -17.72
CA GLY A 177 33.99 -14.16 -19.17
C GLY A 177 32.77 -14.40 -20.05
N GLU A 178 31.59 -14.57 -19.47
CA GLU A 178 30.31 -14.71 -20.16
C GLU A 178 29.45 -13.45 -20.00
N THR A 179 28.60 -13.17 -21.00
CA THR A 179 27.67 -12.03 -20.97
C THR A 179 26.29 -12.50 -20.52
N PHE A 180 25.74 -11.83 -19.52
CA PHE A 180 24.40 -12.08 -18.98
C PHE A 180 23.47 -10.92 -19.27
N HIS A 181 22.18 -11.23 -19.39
CA HIS A 181 21.11 -10.29 -19.68
C HIS A 181 19.90 -10.59 -18.79
N VAL A 182 19.25 -9.57 -18.24
CA VAL A 182 17.99 -9.71 -17.51
C VAL A 182 17.07 -8.54 -17.79
N ASP A 183 15.78 -8.84 -17.99
CA ASP A 183 14.71 -7.86 -18.12
C ASP A 183 13.91 -7.84 -16.82
N VAL A 184 13.74 -6.65 -16.24
CA VAL A 184 13.00 -6.42 -14.98
C VAL A 184 11.74 -5.61 -15.29
N SER A 185 10.57 -6.16 -14.97
CA SER A 185 9.27 -5.51 -15.12
C SER A 185 8.89 -4.79 -13.83
N ILE A 186 8.67 -3.48 -13.92
CA ILE A 186 8.40 -2.59 -12.78
C ILE A 186 7.08 -1.85 -13.04
N PRO A 187 6.09 -1.87 -12.12
CA PRO A 187 4.86 -1.09 -12.28
C PRO A 187 5.14 0.41 -12.31
N GLU A 188 4.62 1.14 -13.31
CA GLU A 188 4.76 2.60 -13.44
C GLU A 188 4.20 3.33 -12.20
N SER A 189 3.16 2.78 -11.57
CA SER A 189 2.62 3.33 -10.33
C SER A 189 3.54 3.16 -9.11
N LEU A 190 4.41 2.14 -9.09
CA LEU A 190 5.34 1.91 -7.98
C LEU A 190 6.53 2.89 -8.04
N ILE A 191 7.10 3.09 -9.23
CA ILE A 191 8.14 4.11 -9.43
C ILE A 191 7.61 5.53 -9.20
N GLN A 192 6.38 5.83 -9.64
CA GLN A 192 5.77 7.14 -9.37
C GLN A 192 5.52 7.36 -7.88
N TYR A 193 5.12 6.31 -7.14
CA TYR A 193 4.99 6.35 -5.69
C TYR A 193 6.32 6.68 -5.01
N TYR A 194 7.40 5.95 -5.34
CA TYR A 194 8.71 6.23 -4.74
C TYR A 194 9.21 7.65 -5.06
N ARG A 195 9.09 8.11 -6.32
CA ARG A 195 9.47 9.48 -6.73
C ARG A 195 8.64 10.60 -6.08
N ASP A 196 7.45 10.29 -5.56
CA ASP A 196 6.61 11.23 -4.81
C ASP A 196 6.86 11.22 -3.30
N ARG A 197 7.69 10.29 -2.77
CA ARG A 197 8.05 10.24 -1.34
C ARG A 197 9.06 11.33 -0.96
N ASP A 198 9.35 11.38 0.33
CA ASP A 198 10.29 12.32 0.92
C ASP A 198 11.71 11.76 0.86
N HIS A 199 12.53 12.23 -0.09
CA HIS A 199 13.95 11.87 -0.21
C HIS A 199 14.86 12.67 0.73
N ASN A 200 14.34 13.64 1.48
CA ASN A 200 15.08 14.39 2.50
C ASN A 200 15.26 13.55 3.78
N ILE A 201 15.99 12.45 3.67
CA ILE A 201 16.23 11.45 4.72
C ILE A 201 17.65 11.64 5.28
N PRO A 202 17.84 11.74 6.61
CA PRO A 202 19.18 11.79 7.21
C PRO A 202 20.05 10.59 6.81
N HIS A 203 21.36 10.78 6.65
CA HIS A 203 22.25 9.74 6.12
C HIS A 203 22.34 8.55 7.07
N GLU A 204 22.20 8.82 8.37
CA GLU A 204 22.10 7.80 9.42
C GLU A 204 20.82 6.94 9.32
N GLU A 205 19.82 7.36 8.53
CA GLU A 205 18.53 6.67 8.33
C GLU A 205 18.39 6.02 6.95
N TRP A 206 19.34 6.19 6.01
CA TRP A 206 19.25 5.63 4.64
C TRP A 206 19.04 4.12 4.57
N TYR A 207 19.40 3.38 5.62
CA TYR A 207 19.11 1.94 5.75
C TYR A 207 17.62 1.59 5.70
N VAL A 208 16.69 2.54 5.96
CA VAL A 208 15.24 2.30 5.81
C VAL A 208 14.85 2.01 4.37
N LEU A 209 15.54 2.63 3.41
CA LEU A 209 15.28 2.50 1.97
C LEU A 209 15.53 1.09 1.46
N ALA A 210 16.49 0.37 2.07
CA ALA A 210 16.83 -1.00 1.72
C ALA A 210 15.84 -2.05 2.27
N SER A 211 14.79 -1.64 2.98
CA SER A 211 13.88 -2.51 3.72
C SER A 211 12.39 -2.15 3.52
N ASP A 212 12.06 -1.49 2.41
CA ASP A 212 10.71 -1.01 2.12
C ASP A 212 9.83 -2.12 1.48
N PRO A 213 8.78 -2.60 2.15
CA PRO A 213 8.05 -3.81 1.74
C PRO A 213 7.18 -3.66 0.48
N LEU A 214 7.25 -2.51 -0.21
CA LEU A 214 6.60 -2.28 -1.49
C LEU A 214 7.48 -2.66 -2.70
N ASP A 215 8.77 -2.93 -2.50
CA ASP A 215 9.65 -3.44 -3.56
C ASP A 215 9.82 -4.97 -3.57
N ASP A 216 9.56 -5.64 -2.42
CA ASP A 216 9.64 -7.10 -2.17
C ASP A 216 9.39 -7.99 -3.40
N VAL A 217 8.30 -7.74 -4.14
CA VAL A 217 7.88 -8.62 -5.26
C VAL A 217 8.70 -8.40 -6.54
N VAL A 218 9.18 -7.18 -6.77
CA VAL A 218 10.11 -6.88 -7.86
C VAL A 218 11.49 -7.43 -7.49
N ILE A 219 11.95 -7.17 -6.27
CA ILE A 219 13.25 -7.64 -5.75
C ILE A 219 13.34 -9.16 -5.75
N SER A 220 12.39 -9.87 -5.12
CA SER A 220 12.34 -11.34 -5.12
C SER A 220 12.22 -11.96 -6.51
N THR A 221 11.57 -11.27 -7.45
CA THR A 221 11.52 -11.69 -8.86
C THR A 221 12.88 -11.54 -9.54
N LEU A 222 13.56 -10.40 -9.35
CA LEU A 222 14.91 -10.17 -9.87
C LEU A 222 15.92 -11.15 -9.26
N VAL A 223 15.92 -11.35 -7.94
CA VAL A 223 16.81 -12.33 -7.26
C VAL A 223 16.56 -13.76 -7.77
N ARG A 224 15.30 -14.15 -8.00
CA ARG A 224 14.98 -15.42 -8.66
C ARG A 224 15.55 -15.48 -10.08
N GLN A 225 15.38 -14.44 -10.91
CA GLN A 225 15.95 -14.40 -12.26
C GLN A 225 17.48 -14.50 -12.23
N LEU A 226 18.17 -13.78 -11.33
CA LEU A 226 19.62 -13.84 -11.19
C LEU A 226 20.10 -15.24 -10.76
N THR A 227 19.46 -15.84 -9.77
CA THR A 227 19.82 -17.19 -9.28
C THR A 227 19.48 -18.29 -10.28
N ASP A 228 18.44 -18.14 -11.09
CA ASP A 228 18.13 -19.06 -12.19
C ASP A 228 19.16 -18.94 -13.33
N LEU A 229 19.50 -17.71 -13.76
CA LEU A 229 20.54 -17.45 -14.77
C LEU A 229 21.91 -18.01 -14.36
N ALA A 230 22.32 -17.78 -13.11
CA ALA A 230 23.56 -18.32 -12.56
C ALA A 230 23.57 -19.86 -12.56
N ARG A 231 22.45 -20.48 -12.15
CA ARG A 231 22.31 -21.95 -12.09
C ARG A 231 22.36 -22.58 -13.48
N ASP A 232 21.71 -21.96 -14.47
CA ASP A 232 21.70 -22.43 -15.86
C ASP A 232 23.08 -22.33 -16.53
N ALA A 233 23.91 -21.36 -16.11
CA ALA A 233 25.33 -21.27 -16.48
C ALA A 233 26.26 -22.17 -15.62
N GLY A 234 25.72 -22.95 -14.68
CA GLY A 234 26.48 -23.91 -13.85
C GLY A 234 27.09 -23.33 -12.58
N TYR A 235 26.80 -22.07 -12.23
CA TYR A 235 27.19 -21.46 -10.96
C TYR A 235 26.17 -21.84 -9.88
N THR A 236 26.51 -22.82 -9.03
CA THR A 236 25.57 -23.43 -8.07
C THR A 236 26.00 -23.37 -6.61
N SER A 237 27.17 -22.81 -6.29
CA SER A 237 27.58 -22.55 -4.89
C SER A 237 27.06 -21.21 -4.39
N GLU A 238 26.82 -21.10 -3.09
CA GLU A 238 26.42 -19.84 -2.42
C GLU A 238 27.38 -18.69 -2.75
N GLU A 239 28.70 -18.93 -2.66
CA GLU A 239 29.75 -17.98 -3.08
C GLU A 239 29.56 -17.50 -4.52
N SER A 240 29.25 -18.41 -5.45
CA SER A 240 29.06 -18.06 -6.86
C SER A 240 27.76 -17.29 -7.12
N MET A 241 26.69 -17.57 -6.36
CA MET A 241 25.42 -16.83 -6.41
C MET A 241 25.60 -15.41 -5.87
N LEU A 242 26.30 -15.28 -4.73
CA LEU A 242 26.65 -14.00 -4.12
C LEU A 242 27.52 -13.16 -5.06
N GLU A 243 28.58 -13.73 -5.63
CA GLU A 243 29.42 -13.01 -6.59
C GLU A 243 28.62 -12.59 -7.83
N PHE A 244 27.71 -13.43 -8.33
CA PHE A 244 26.88 -13.14 -9.50
C PHE A 244 25.95 -11.95 -9.29
N ALA A 245 25.27 -11.90 -8.15
CA ALA A 245 24.45 -10.74 -7.75
C ALA A 245 25.29 -9.47 -7.54
N ILE A 246 26.49 -9.61 -6.96
CA ILE A 246 27.43 -8.49 -6.80
C ILE A 246 27.84 -7.92 -8.16
N ARG A 247 28.21 -8.76 -9.15
CA ARG A 247 28.60 -8.28 -10.49
C ARG A 247 27.45 -7.67 -11.28
N PHE A 248 26.20 -8.06 -11.01
CA PHE A 248 25.02 -7.41 -11.58
C PHE A 248 24.93 -5.94 -11.13
N VAL A 249 24.97 -5.66 -9.82
CA VAL A 249 24.89 -4.28 -9.31
C VAL A 249 26.14 -3.46 -9.67
N GLN A 250 27.33 -4.05 -9.53
CA GLN A 250 28.60 -3.39 -9.88
C GLN A 250 28.75 -3.07 -11.39
N ALA A 251 27.88 -3.59 -12.25
CA ALA A 251 27.84 -3.25 -13.68
C ALA A 251 26.95 -2.03 -13.99
N LEU A 252 26.20 -1.51 -13.02
CA LEU A 252 25.45 -0.28 -13.17
C LEU A 252 26.42 0.93 -13.31
N PRO A 253 26.16 1.84 -14.26
CA PRO A 253 26.88 3.10 -14.36
C PRO A 253 26.87 3.91 -13.05
N TYR A 254 28.04 4.39 -12.64
CA TYR A 254 28.16 5.38 -11.57
C TYR A 254 27.75 6.77 -12.08
N SER A 255 26.82 7.41 -11.39
CA SER A 255 26.31 8.75 -11.73
C SER A 255 26.01 9.55 -10.47
N GLN A 256 26.69 10.68 -10.29
CA GLN A 256 26.46 11.58 -9.15
C GLN A 256 25.09 12.26 -9.21
N ASP A 257 24.42 12.41 -8.08
CA ASP A 257 23.07 12.98 -8.01
C ASP A 257 22.90 14.37 -8.62
N VAL A 258 23.87 15.26 -8.44
CA VAL A 258 23.82 16.61 -9.05
C VAL A 258 23.71 16.54 -10.58
N ALA A 259 24.19 15.45 -11.20
CA ALA A 259 24.12 15.24 -12.65
C ALA A 259 22.81 14.56 -13.11
N THR A 260 22.08 13.87 -12.25
CA THR A 260 20.86 13.09 -12.57
C THR A 260 19.57 13.73 -12.04
N THR A 261 19.60 14.34 -10.86
CA THR A 261 18.45 14.97 -10.17
C THR A 261 18.57 16.49 -10.09
N GLY A 262 19.80 17.01 -10.05
CA GLY A 262 20.09 18.43 -9.82
C GLY A 262 20.13 18.84 -8.34
N PHE A 263 20.09 17.87 -7.42
CA PHE A 263 20.27 18.08 -5.98
C PHE A 263 21.62 17.50 -5.50
N ASP A 264 22.13 18.03 -4.39
CA ASP A 264 23.20 17.40 -3.60
C ASP A 264 22.49 16.40 -2.66
N GLU A 265 22.85 15.11 -2.73
CA GLU A 265 22.36 14.02 -1.85
C GLU A 265 20.84 13.71 -1.99
N TYR A 266 20.47 12.84 -2.94
CA TYR A 266 19.12 12.33 -3.23
C TYR A 266 19.10 10.78 -3.16
N PRO A 267 18.98 10.18 -1.97
CA PRO A 267 19.10 8.73 -1.79
C PRO A 267 17.92 7.99 -2.43
N ARG A 268 18.18 7.19 -3.48
CA ARG A 268 17.16 6.46 -4.24
C ARG A 268 16.63 5.24 -3.50
N PHE A 269 15.34 4.96 -3.65
CA PHE A 269 14.80 3.62 -3.36
C PHE A 269 15.35 2.58 -4.35
N PRO A 270 15.45 1.29 -4.00
CA PRO A 270 15.97 0.24 -4.91
C PRO A 270 15.32 0.21 -6.29
N ILE A 271 14.01 0.50 -6.37
CA ILE A 271 13.25 0.59 -7.62
C ILE A 271 13.62 1.81 -8.46
N GLU A 272 13.98 2.94 -7.85
CA GLU A 272 14.48 4.12 -8.55
C GLU A 272 15.86 3.86 -9.14
N THR A 273 16.79 3.28 -8.38
CA THR A 273 18.13 2.88 -8.86
C THR A 273 18.06 1.92 -10.07
N LEU A 274 17.07 1.02 -10.06
CA LEU A 274 16.77 0.15 -11.20
C LEU A 274 16.24 0.97 -12.40
N VAL A 275 15.17 1.76 -12.24
CA VAL A 275 14.56 2.51 -13.36
C VAL A 275 15.50 3.58 -13.95
N ASP A 276 16.29 4.25 -13.13
CA ASP A 276 17.28 5.23 -13.57
C ASP A 276 18.55 4.54 -14.12
N ALA A 277 18.66 3.22 -13.94
CA ALA A 277 19.73 2.35 -14.42
C ALA A 277 21.15 2.80 -14.02
N GLY A 278 21.29 3.29 -12.79
CA GLY A 278 22.51 3.88 -12.26
C GLY A 278 22.26 4.59 -10.93
N GLY A 279 23.34 5.12 -10.34
CA GLY A 279 23.34 5.84 -9.07
C GLY A 279 24.76 6.10 -8.59
N ASP A 280 24.92 6.72 -7.43
CA ASP A 280 26.20 6.87 -6.75
C ASP A 280 26.34 5.88 -5.57
N CYS A 281 26.98 6.26 -4.46
CA CYS A 281 27.51 5.29 -3.49
C CYS A 281 26.41 4.73 -2.58
N GLU A 282 25.48 5.58 -2.19
CA GLU A 282 24.28 5.28 -1.42
C GLU A 282 23.33 4.38 -2.20
N ASP A 283 22.92 4.76 -3.41
CA ASP A 283 21.92 4.04 -4.20
C ASP A 283 22.32 2.62 -4.53
N THR A 284 23.57 2.46 -4.97
CA THR A 284 24.11 1.16 -5.36
C THR A 284 24.38 0.29 -4.14
N SER A 285 24.71 0.89 -2.99
CA SER A 285 24.78 0.19 -1.70
C SER A 285 23.41 -0.23 -1.16
N ILE A 286 22.39 0.62 -1.28
CA ILE A 286 21.00 0.35 -0.88
C ILE A 286 20.42 -0.78 -1.75
N LEU A 287 20.55 -0.69 -3.07
CA LEU A 287 20.11 -1.75 -4.00
C LEU A 287 20.85 -3.07 -3.75
N MET A 288 22.18 -3.02 -3.57
CA MET A 288 22.97 -4.20 -3.23
C MET A 288 22.49 -4.82 -1.90
N ALA A 289 22.31 -4.02 -0.85
CA ALA A 289 21.86 -4.52 0.44
C ALA A 289 20.50 -5.22 0.33
N THR A 290 19.55 -4.61 -0.38
CA THR A 290 18.20 -5.18 -0.61
C THR A 290 18.26 -6.53 -1.32
N LEU A 291 19.05 -6.64 -2.40
CA LEU A 291 19.24 -7.90 -3.14
C LEU A 291 19.94 -8.98 -2.32
N LEU A 292 20.93 -8.61 -1.50
CA LEU A 292 21.66 -9.56 -0.66
C LEU A 292 20.83 -10.04 0.54
N MET A 293 19.97 -9.18 1.11
CA MET A 293 19.01 -9.59 2.15
C MET A 293 17.96 -10.57 1.61
N GLU A 294 17.43 -10.35 0.40
CA GLU A 294 16.52 -11.29 -0.27
C GLU A 294 17.21 -12.63 -0.63
N LEU A 295 18.52 -12.61 -0.91
CA LEU A 295 19.34 -13.83 -1.01
C LEU A 295 19.57 -14.55 0.34
N GLY A 296 19.13 -13.96 1.46
CA GLY A 296 19.25 -14.53 2.80
C GLY A 296 20.54 -14.19 3.54
N TYR A 297 21.36 -13.25 3.03
CA TYR A 297 22.52 -12.75 3.75
C TYR A 297 22.10 -11.73 4.81
N ASP A 298 22.83 -11.71 5.92
CA ASP A 298 22.75 -10.63 6.89
C ASP A 298 23.71 -9.51 6.48
N VAL A 299 23.20 -8.29 6.41
CA VAL A 299 23.83 -7.17 5.69
C VAL A 299 23.67 -5.89 6.49
N VAL A 300 24.68 -5.03 6.45
CA VAL A 300 24.67 -3.67 6.99
C VAL A 300 25.10 -2.68 5.91
N LEU A 301 24.72 -1.41 6.07
CA LEU A 301 25.39 -0.32 5.37
C LEU A 301 26.52 0.22 6.25
N PHE A 302 27.64 0.58 5.62
CA PHE A 302 28.72 1.33 6.24
C PHE A 302 28.66 2.78 5.78
N LEU A 303 28.35 3.68 6.70
CA LEU A 303 28.42 5.12 6.47
C LEU A 303 29.81 5.63 6.89
N LEU A 304 30.48 6.29 5.96
CA LEU A 304 31.79 6.96 6.13
C LEU A 304 31.66 8.45 5.78
N PRO A 305 32.67 9.29 6.11
CA PRO A 305 32.72 10.67 5.64
C PRO A 305 32.72 10.77 4.10
N GLY A 306 31.56 11.07 3.51
CA GLY A 306 31.38 11.22 2.07
C GLY A 306 31.43 9.91 1.26
N HIS A 307 31.10 8.76 1.88
CA HIS A 307 30.96 7.48 1.15
C HIS A 307 30.02 6.52 1.88
N VAL A 308 29.29 5.72 1.12
CA VAL A 308 28.49 4.58 1.61
C VAL A 308 28.96 3.31 0.91
N ALA A 309 29.03 2.22 1.67
CA ALA A 309 29.35 0.89 1.17
C ALA A 309 28.51 -0.17 1.88
N VAL A 310 28.62 -1.43 1.43
CA VAL A 310 27.91 -2.56 2.04
C VAL A 310 28.84 -3.36 2.96
N GLY A 311 28.29 -3.90 4.03
CA GLY A 311 28.93 -4.89 4.89
C GLY A 311 28.16 -6.20 4.89
N VAL A 312 28.77 -7.30 4.44
CA VAL A 312 28.11 -8.61 4.34
C VAL A 312 28.61 -9.53 5.46
N ALA A 313 27.70 -10.11 6.25
CA ALA A 313 28.06 -11.07 7.29
C ALA A 313 28.50 -12.40 6.68
N LEU A 314 29.76 -12.79 6.92
CA LEU A 314 30.33 -14.05 6.44
C LEU A 314 31.16 -14.71 7.55
N GLU A 315 31.13 -16.04 7.64
CA GLU A 315 31.92 -16.77 8.64
C GLU A 315 33.40 -16.85 8.24
N ASP A 316 33.67 -17.29 7.01
CA ASP A 316 35.01 -17.51 6.46
C ASP A 316 35.26 -16.67 5.20
N CYS A 317 35.60 -15.39 5.39
CA CYS A 317 36.06 -14.50 4.30
C CYS A 317 37.40 -13.83 4.67
N SER A 318 38.10 -13.31 3.66
CA SER A 318 39.37 -12.59 3.81
C SER A 318 39.21 -11.10 3.53
N GLY A 319 40.14 -10.26 4.02
CA GLY A 319 40.13 -8.82 3.75
C GLY A 319 39.59 -7.98 4.92
N PHE A 320 39.11 -6.77 4.60
CA PHE A 320 38.63 -5.80 5.57
C PHE A 320 37.20 -6.09 6.03
N TYR A 321 36.98 -6.02 7.34
CA TYR A 321 35.67 -6.23 7.98
C TYR A 321 35.52 -5.38 9.23
N ILE A 322 34.28 -5.08 9.60
CA ILE A 322 33.91 -4.49 10.90
C ILE A 322 33.27 -5.58 11.76
N GLU A 323 33.54 -5.57 13.07
CA GLU A 323 32.84 -6.44 14.03
C GLU A 323 31.67 -5.66 14.63
N TYR A 324 30.46 -6.21 14.52
CA TYR A 324 29.23 -5.60 15.04
C TYR A 324 28.31 -6.72 15.54
N GLU A 325 27.76 -6.54 16.75
CA GLU A 325 26.86 -7.51 17.43
C GLU A 325 27.32 -8.99 17.39
N GLY A 326 28.64 -9.21 17.43
CA GLY A 326 29.26 -10.54 17.44
C GLY A 326 29.43 -11.19 16.06
N LYS A 327 29.07 -10.50 14.97
CA LYS A 327 29.30 -10.92 13.58
C LYS A 327 30.42 -10.11 12.93
N LYS A 328 31.02 -10.66 11.87
CA LYS A 328 32.00 -9.97 11.00
C LYS A 328 31.31 -9.56 9.71
N TYR A 329 31.16 -8.27 9.50
CA TYR A 329 30.64 -7.69 8.27
C TYR A 329 31.80 -7.29 7.37
N TYR A 330 32.00 -8.03 6.29
CA TYR A 330 33.07 -7.80 5.32
C TYR A 330 32.68 -6.70 4.35
N TYR A 331 33.61 -5.79 4.08
CA TYR A 331 33.38 -4.63 3.23
C TYR A 331 33.16 -5.02 1.77
N LEU A 332 32.16 -4.42 1.13
CA LEU A 332 31.78 -4.64 -0.25
C LEU A 332 31.57 -3.28 -0.92
N GLU A 333 32.43 -2.98 -1.89
CA GLU A 333 32.30 -1.80 -2.75
C GLU A 333 31.30 -2.05 -3.89
N THR A 334 30.46 -1.04 -4.16
CA THR A 334 29.46 -1.05 -5.22
C THR A 334 29.78 -0.06 -6.33
N THR A 335 30.59 0.98 -6.06
CA THR A 335 30.90 2.08 -7.00
C THR A 335 31.95 1.71 -8.05
N GLY A 336 31.80 0.55 -8.69
CA GLY A 336 32.62 0.13 -9.81
C GLY A 336 32.67 -1.39 -10.01
N TYR A 337 32.97 -1.79 -11.24
CA TYR A 337 33.04 -3.20 -11.61
C TYR A 337 34.32 -3.90 -11.13
N GLY A 338 34.16 -5.01 -10.41
CA GLY A 338 35.26 -5.96 -10.13
C GLY A 338 35.80 -5.96 -8.70
N TRP A 339 35.32 -5.07 -7.81
CA TRP A 339 35.71 -5.07 -6.40
C TRP A 339 35.29 -6.36 -5.70
N ASN A 340 36.17 -6.94 -4.89
CA ASN A 340 35.89 -8.20 -4.19
C ASN A 340 35.45 -7.94 -2.76
N ILE A 341 34.76 -8.92 -2.16
CA ILE A 341 34.40 -8.83 -0.74
C ILE A 341 35.69 -8.79 0.10
N GLY A 342 35.74 -7.86 1.04
CA GLY A 342 36.91 -7.54 1.86
C GLY A 342 37.92 -6.58 1.20
N GLU A 343 37.70 -6.12 -0.03
CA GLU A 343 38.61 -5.22 -0.74
C GLU A 343 38.25 -3.75 -0.47
N LEU A 344 39.08 -3.05 0.30
CA LEU A 344 38.86 -1.64 0.65
C LEU A 344 39.59 -0.70 -0.34
N PRO A 345 38.89 0.19 -1.07
CA PRO A 345 39.49 1.13 -2.01
C PRO A 345 40.62 1.97 -1.40
N PRO A 346 41.72 2.25 -2.14
CA PRO A 346 42.87 2.99 -1.60
C PRO A 346 42.54 4.34 -0.93
N PRO A 347 41.61 5.18 -1.42
CA PRO A 347 41.23 6.42 -0.74
C PRO A 347 40.59 6.21 0.64
N LEU A 348 39.96 5.05 0.88
CA LEU A 348 39.26 4.74 2.13
C LEU A 348 40.16 4.06 3.17
N GLN A 349 41.32 3.52 2.75
CA GLN A 349 42.31 2.88 3.65
C GLN A 349 42.91 3.85 4.70
N GLN A 350 42.73 5.17 4.54
CA GLN A 350 43.09 6.15 5.56
C GLN A 350 42.14 6.14 6.78
N TYR A 351 40.91 5.62 6.61
CA TYR A 351 39.91 5.56 7.68
C TYR A 351 40.10 4.28 8.49
N GLY A 352 40.35 4.43 9.81
CA GLY A 352 40.34 3.30 10.73
C GLY A 352 38.93 2.78 11.00
N LYS A 353 38.80 1.52 11.45
CA LYS A 353 37.49 0.90 11.77
C LYS A 353 36.50 1.79 12.56
N PRO A 354 36.90 2.62 13.54
CA PRO A 354 35.97 3.51 14.27
C PRO A 354 35.30 4.62 13.44
N MET A 355 35.73 4.84 12.19
CA MET A 355 35.12 5.79 11.26
C MET A 355 33.99 5.18 10.41
N PHE A 356 33.76 3.87 10.52
CA PHE A 356 32.70 3.15 9.83
C PHE A 356 31.49 3.08 10.76
N THR A 357 30.51 3.94 10.55
CA THR A 357 29.22 3.84 11.25
C THR A 357 28.45 2.67 10.64
N VAL A 358 28.11 1.69 11.48
CA VAL A 358 27.32 0.52 11.07
C VAL A 358 25.85 0.87 11.16
N LEU A 359 25.19 1.00 10.02
CA LEU A 359 23.75 1.15 9.90
C LEU A 359 23.17 -0.22 9.54
N HIS A 360 22.57 -0.91 10.51
CA HIS A 360 21.91 -2.18 10.25
C HIS A 360 20.51 -1.91 9.70
N PRO A 361 20.16 -2.42 8.49
CA PRO A 361 18.78 -2.63 8.06
C PRO A 361 18.06 -3.47 9.10
N VAL A 362 17.38 -2.79 10.02
CA VAL A 362 16.42 -3.36 10.95
C VAL A 362 15.06 -2.90 10.48
N TYR A 363 14.01 -3.69 10.73
CA TYR A 363 12.62 -3.25 10.60
C TYR A 363 12.38 -1.99 11.46
N VAL A 364 12.62 -0.80 10.90
CA VAL A 364 12.29 0.45 11.55
C VAL A 364 10.77 0.54 11.62
N PRO A 365 10.20 0.91 12.78
CA PRO A 365 8.81 1.30 12.84
C PRO A 365 8.56 2.50 11.92
N VAL A 366 7.96 2.28 10.75
CA VAL A 366 7.61 3.30 9.75
C VAL A 366 6.11 3.31 9.50
N SER A 367 5.53 4.46 9.17
CA SER A 367 4.20 4.52 8.60
C SER A 367 4.32 4.31 7.08
N LEU A 368 3.49 3.43 6.51
CA LEU A 368 3.48 3.20 5.06
C LEU A 368 2.03 3.20 4.54
N PRO A 369 1.37 4.38 4.57
CA PRO A 369 0.01 4.53 4.08
C PRO A 369 -0.01 4.52 2.54
N VAL A 370 -0.92 3.72 1.98
CA VAL A 370 -1.11 3.51 0.53
C VAL A 370 -2.59 3.44 0.20
N ILE A 371 -2.97 3.90 -0.99
CA ILE A 371 -4.30 3.68 -1.55
C ILE A 371 -4.34 2.27 -2.15
N SER A 372 -4.97 1.31 -1.47
CA SER A 372 -5.03 -0.07 -2.00
C SER A 372 -6.12 -0.24 -3.05
N LYS A 373 -7.22 0.50 -2.96
CA LYS A 373 -8.34 0.44 -3.92
C LYS A 373 -9.11 1.76 -3.96
N VAL A 374 -9.59 2.11 -5.15
CA VAL A 374 -10.54 3.20 -5.38
C VAL A 374 -11.74 2.65 -6.16
N LEU A 375 -12.94 3.00 -5.74
CA LEU A 375 -14.18 2.77 -6.48
C LEU A 375 -14.86 4.12 -6.65
N VAL A 376 -15.28 4.44 -7.87
CA VAL A 376 -15.90 5.73 -8.19
C VAL A 376 -17.33 5.48 -8.66
N VAL A 377 -18.28 6.13 -8.00
CA VAL A 377 -19.70 6.06 -8.34
C VAL A 377 -20.16 7.43 -8.80
N SER A 378 -20.76 7.51 -9.99
CA SER A 378 -21.39 8.73 -10.49
C SER A 378 -22.92 8.64 -10.35
N ILE A 379 -23.52 9.62 -9.68
CA ILE A 379 -24.96 9.72 -9.47
C ILE A 379 -25.47 10.94 -10.24
N GLU A 380 -26.29 10.71 -11.28
CA GLU A 380 -26.92 11.78 -12.05
C GLU A 380 -28.24 12.21 -11.37
N SER A 381 -28.43 13.52 -11.20
CA SER A 381 -29.62 14.11 -10.55
C SER A 381 -30.09 15.36 -11.31
N GLU A 382 -31.32 15.84 -11.05
CA GLU A 382 -31.79 17.14 -11.59
C GLU A 382 -30.87 18.31 -11.22
N SER A 383 -30.15 18.20 -10.10
CA SER A 383 -29.18 19.18 -9.60
C SER A 383 -27.76 19.04 -10.18
N GLY A 384 -27.53 18.12 -11.12
CA GLY A 384 -26.24 17.82 -11.75
C GLY A 384 -25.67 16.46 -11.32
N VAL A 385 -24.44 16.16 -11.75
CA VAL A 385 -23.76 14.89 -11.42
C VAL A 385 -22.95 15.03 -10.13
N ILE A 386 -23.18 14.11 -9.20
CA ILE A 386 -22.32 13.87 -8.04
C ILE A 386 -21.40 12.70 -8.36
N VAL A 387 -20.14 12.82 -7.92
CA VAL A 387 -19.12 11.77 -8.03
C VAL A 387 -18.66 11.45 -6.62
N ASP A 388 -18.83 10.21 -6.19
CA ASP A 388 -18.38 9.75 -4.88
C ASP A 388 -17.22 8.78 -5.07
N ALA A 389 -16.05 9.15 -4.53
CA ALA A 389 -14.85 8.34 -4.56
C ALA A 389 -14.73 7.58 -3.25
N VAL A 390 -15.02 6.27 -3.25
CA VAL A 390 -14.74 5.38 -2.13
C VAL A 390 -13.27 4.98 -2.20
N VAL A 391 -12.51 5.32 -1.18
CA VAL A 391 -11.06 5.14 -1.12
C VAL A 391 -10.74 4.24 0.06
N ILE A 392 -10.01 3.15 -0.21
CA ILE A 392 -9.49 2.25 0.81
C ILE A 392 -8.02 2.56 0.98
N VAL A 393 -7.67 2.96 2.20
CA VAL A 393 -6.30 3.26 2.62
C VAL A 393 -5.83 2.14 3.53
N GLU A 394 -4.71 1.52 3.17
CA GLU A 394 -4.02 0.53 4.01
C GLU A 394 -2.75 1.16 4.57
N ASN A 395 -2.40 0.81 5.80
CA ASN A 395 -1.07 1.12 6.35
C ASN A 395 -0.25 -0.17 6.40
N LEU A 396 0.63 -0.34 5.43
CA LEU A 396 1.49 -1.52 5.32
C LEU A 396 2.70 -1.45 6.25
N GLY A 397 2.90 -0.33 6.93
CA GLY A 397 3.98 -0.11 7.88
C GLY A 397 3.75 -0.75 9.24
N SER A 398 4.57 -0.28 10.18
CA SER A 398 4.74 -0.77 11.55
C SER A 398 4.56 0.34 12.61
N LYS A 399 4.44 1.62 12.20
CA LYS A 399 3.85 2.73 12.99
C LYS A 399 2.47 3.09 12.46
N GLU A 400 1.63 3.69 13.30
CA GLU A 400 0.37 4.31 12.87
C GLU A 400 0.62 5.43 11.84
N ALA A 401 -0.34 5.62 10.93
CA ALA A 401 -0.28 6.67 9.91
C ALA A 401 -1.45 7.65 10.12
N VAL A 402 -1.15 8.93 10.34
CA VAL A 402 -2.16 10.00 10.38
C VAL A 402 -2.25 10.63 9.00
N VAL A 403 -3.35 10.37 8.31
CA VAL A 403 -3.52 10.64 6.88
C VAL A 403 -4.75 11.48 6.58
N ASN A 404 -4.72 12.15 5.44
CA ASN A 404 -5.87 12.79 4.81
C ASN A 404 -5.98 12.30 3.37
N VAL A 405 -7.19 12.10 2.87
CA VAL A 405 -7.43 11.91 1.44
C VAL A 405 -8.07 13.17 0.90
N SER A 406 -7.55 13.63 -0.23
CA SER A 406 -8.13 14.67 -1.06
C SER A 406 -8.55 14.08 -2.40
N ALA A 407 -9.67 14.53 -2.95
CA ALA A 407 -10.03 14.22 -4.32
C ALA A 407 -10.49 15.50 -5.04
N GLY A 408 -10.22 15.60 -6.33
CA GLY A 408 -10.67 16.72 -7.16
C GLY A 408 -10.64 16.36 -8.65
N PHE A 409 -11.29 17.18 -9.47
CA PHE A 409 -11.32 16.94 -10.92
C PHE A 409 -10.00 17.37 -11.55
N LYS A 410 -9.49 16.54 -12.46
CA LYS A 410 -8.41 16.95 -13.36
C LYS A 410 -8.95 18.08 -14.24
N GLY A 411 -8.17 19.14 -14.43
CA GLY A 411 -8.43 20.23 -15.36
C GLY A 411 -7.54 20.15 -16.60
N ALA A 412 -7.38 21.28 -17.30
CA ALA A 412 -6.43 21.37 -18.40
C ALA A 412 -4.98 21.17 -17.90
N GLY A 413 -4.28 20.19 -18.48
CA GLY A 413 -2.91 19.83 -18.07
C GLY A 413 -2.88 18.98 -16.80
N VAL A 414 -2.11 19.42 -15.80
CA VAL A 414 -1.91 18.74 -14.49
C VAL A 414 -2.62 19.44 -13.32
N LEU A 415 -3.41 20.47 -13.61
CA LEU A 415 -4.19 21.17 -12.58
C LEU A 415 -5.28 20.26 -12.01
N ILE A 416 -5.44 20.26 -10.69
CA ILE A 416 -6.60 19.68 -10.00
C ILE A 416 -7.44 20.83 -9.44
N ILE A 417 -8.75 20.76 -9.65
CA ILE A 417 -9.71 21.81 -9.30
C ILE A 417 -10.95 21.20 -8.63
N HIS A 418 -11.65 22.04 -7.84
CA HIS A 418 -12.81 21.65 -7.03
C HIS A 418 -12.53 20.49 -6.05
N THR A 419 -11.43 20.61 -5.31
CA THR A 419 -10.98 19.62 -4.34
C THR A 419 -11.86 19.59 -3.08
N GLU A 420 -12.16 18.39 -2.59
CA GLU A 420 -12.75 18.11 -1.26
C GLU A 420 -11.84 17.11 -0.51
N ASN A 421 -11.84 17.16 0.84
CA ASN A 421 -10.91 16.40 1.69
C ASN A 421 -11.63 15.66 2.83
N SER A 422 -11.12 14.50 3.27
CA SER A 422 -11.71 13.69 4.36
C SER A 422 -11.58 14.27 5.77
N GLY A 423 -10.74 15.29 5.99
CA GLY A 423 -10.13 15.54 7.30
C GLY A 423 -9.06 14.49 7.63
N ASN A 424 -8.37 14.64 8.77
CA ASN A 424 -7.34 13.69 9.19
C ASN A 424 -7.98 12.48 9.88
N PHE A 425 -7.48 11.28 9.58
CA PHE A 425 -7.83 10.03 10.26
C PHE A 425 -6.57 9.16 10.46
N THR A 426 -6.63 8.25 11.42
CA THR A 426 -5.51 7.33 11.72
C THR A 426 -5.76 5.96 11.10
N VAL A 427 -4.73 5.37 10.51
CA VAL A 427 -4.73 3.97 10.05
C VAL A 427 -3.64 3.21 10.83
N LEU A 428 -4.03 2.21 11.61
CA LEU A 428 -3.10 1.42 12.42
C LEU A 428 -2.23 0.47 11.57
N PRO A 429 -1.06 0.04 12.08
CA PRO A 429 -0.20 -0.93 11.40
C PRO A 429 -0.93 -2.19 10.95
N GLY A 430 -0.95 -2.43 9.64
CA GLY A 430 -1.60 -3.59 9.03
C GLY A 430 -3.12 -3.55 8.98
N GLU A 431 -3.74 -2.43 9.28
CA GLU A 431 -5.18 -2.23 9.13
C GLU A 431 -5.52 -1.49 7.83
N ALA A 432 -6.75 -1.69 7.38
CA ALA A 432 -7.38 -0.98 6.27
C ALA A 432 -8.47 -0.05 6.80
N CYS A 433 -8.71 1.04 6.07
CA CYS A 433 -9.64 2.09 6.43
C CYS A 433 -10.35 2.62 5.18
N THR A 434 -11.68 2.50 5.16
CA THR A 434 -12.53 2.96 4.05
C THR A 434 -13.08 4.35 4.36
N ILE A 435 -13.09 5.23 3.36
CA ILE A 435 -13.75 6.55 3.39
C ILE A 435 -14.45 6.85 2.07
N SER A 436 -15.34 7.84 2.02
CA SER A 436 -15.84 8.41 0.76
C SER A 436 -15.64 9.93 0.65
N ILE A 437 -15.25 10.40 -0.53
CA ILE A 437 -15.11 11.82 -0.89
C ILE A 437 -16.13 12.20 -1.96
N THR A 438 -17.10 13.03 -1.58
CA THR A 438 -18.23 13.41 -2.44
C THR A 438 -18.02 14.75 -3.14
N LEU A 439 -17.86 14.71 -4.45
CA LEU A 439 -17.58 15.83 -5.35
C LEU A 439 -18.81 16.20 -6.19
N LYS A 440 -19.06 17.50 -6.40
CA LYS A 440 -20.01 17.95 -7.44
C LYS A 440 -19.25 18.15 -8.75
N TRP A 441 -19.58 17.39 -9.79
CA TRP A 441 -18.96 17.58 -11.12
C TRP A 441 -19.37 18.92 -11.72
N PRO A 442 -18.40 19.80 -12.06
CA PRO A 442 -18.70 21.02 -12.78
C PRO A 442 -18.72 20.72 -14.28
N GLU A 443 -19.90 20.82 -14.90
CA GLU A 443 -20.17 20.48 -16.32
C GLU A 443 -19.23 21.14 -17.35
N VAL A 444 -18.50 22.19 -16.95
CA VAL A 444 -17.46 22.83 -17.76
C VAL A 444 -16.23 21.95 -18.00
N ILE A 445 -15.97 20.96 -17.14
CA ILE A 445 -14.86 20.00 -17.29
C ILE A 445 -15.34 18.83 -18.15
N LYS A 446 -14.96 18.83 -19.43
CA LYS A 446 -15.43 17.86 -20.43
C LYS A 446 -14.91 16.43 -20.25
N HIS A 447 -13.83 16.24 -19.50
CA HIS A 447 -13.24 14.91 -19.28
C HIS A 447 -13.57 14.39 -17.88
N ARG A 448 -14.12 13.19 -17.80
CA ARG A 448 -14.51 12.55 -16.54
C ARG A 448 -13.31 11.84 -15.90
N TRP A 449 -12.44 12.64 -15.28
CA TRP A 449 -11.29 12.15 -14.51
C TRP A 449 -11.22 12.87 -13.16
N ILE A 450 -11.16 12.09 -12.09
CA ILE A 450 -10.76 12.56 -10.77
C ILE A 450 -9.32 12.14 -10.47
N ALA A 451 -8.65 12.94 -9.65
CA ALA A 451 -7.38 12.63 -9.02
C ALA A 451 -7.64 12.49 -7.52
N ILE A 452 -7.28 11.33 -6.96
CA ILE A 452 -7.34 11.01 -5.55
C ILE A 452 -5.90 11.04 -5.03
N ARG A 453 -5.64 11.80 -3.97
CA ARG A 453 -4.33 11.88 -3.33
C ARG A 453 -4.42 11.51 -1.87
N LEU A 454 -3.52 10.65 -1.44
CA LEU A 454 -3.24 10.38 -0.04
C LEU A 454 -2.16 11.35 0.44
N LEU A 455 -2.43 11.97 1.58
CA LEU A 455 -1.56 12.93 2.24
C LEU A 455 -1.19 12.38 3.62
N SER A 456 0.09 12.40 3.97
CA SER A 456 0.58 12.13 5.33
C SER A 456 1.38 13.33 5.78
N GLU A 457 1.10 13.85 6.99
CA GLU A 457 1.75 15.07 7.53
C GLU A 457 1.69 16.30 6.58
N GLY A 458 0.69 16.33 5.68
CA GLY A 458 0.51 17.38 4.67
C GLY A 458 1.34 17.20 3.39
N LYS A 459 2.25 16.21 3.32
CA LYS A 459 2.95 15.80 2.09
C LYS A 459 2.11 14.78 1.31
N LYS A 460 2.14 14.84 -0.02
CA LYS A 460 1.53 13.79 -0.87
C LYS A 460 2.37 12.54 -0.72
N VAL A 461 1.73 11.40 -0.46
CA VAL A 461 2.41 10.09 -0.35
C VAL A 461 1.91 9.07 -1.36
N ASP A 462 0.73 9.26 -1.95
CA ASP A 462 0.20 8.40 -3.02
C ASP A 462 -0.81 9.17 -3.88
N GLU A 463 -0.98 8.77 -5.14
CA GLU A 463 -1.90 9.39 -6.09
C GLU A 463 -2.48 8.35 -7.07
N ILE A 464 -3.80 8.36 -7.24
CA ILE A 464 -4.51 7.55 -8.23
C ILE A 464 -5.41 8.46 -9.07
N PHE A 465 -5.37 8.27 -10.39
CA PHE A 465 -6.34 8.84 -11.31
C PHE A 465 -7.41 7.81 -11.64
N ALA A 466 -8.69 8.20 -11.58
CA ALA A 466 -9.82 7.34 -11.90
C ALA A 466 -10.82 8.07 -12.79
N ASN A 467 -11.49 7.32 -13.67
CA ASN A 467 -12.58 7.80 -14.51
C ASN A 467 -13.96 7.52 -13.90
N PHE A 468 -14.99 8.19 -14.41
CA PHE A 468 -16.40 8.09 -14.01
C PHE A 468 -17.34 8.50 -15.18
#